data_AF-A0A2N2JCX4-F1
#
_entry.id   AF-A0A2N2JCX4-F1
#
_cell.length_a   1.000
_cell.length_b   1.000
_cell.length_c   1.000
_cell.angle_alpha   90.00
_cell.angle_beta   90.00
_cell.angle_gamma   90.00
#
_symmetry.space_group_name_H-M   'P 1'
#
loop_
_entity.id
_entity.type
_entity.pdbx_description
1 polymer ?
#
loop_
_entity_poly.entity_id
_entity_poly.type
_entity_poly.pdbx_seq_one_letter_code
_entity_poly.pdbx_strand_id
1 'polypeptide(L)'
;MMTHDEVQAAVAPTDDYQYKLWTATEDDYYVEDVPAPWLRHHALFRVTPVESSHPMSFYIARSAGGAAVVTSVNAPGLGQVLQGEPELMRSGELVARVYELLRPQGADTALLAADGEAPAQTTRQGDAWAIRFVVRDEGRRKLWTVTVPDHGVARWITQDAPAASGVTP
;
A
#
# COMPACT_ATOMS: atom_id res chain seq x y z
N MET A 1 -5.30 -1.83 20.59
CA MET A 1 -4.27 -2.85 20.33
C MET A 1 -4.82 -3.85 19.32
N MET A 2 -3.96 -4.40 18.48
CA MET A 2 -4.30 -5.46 17.53
C MET A 2 -3.84 -6.79 18.11
N THR A 3 -4.65 -7.84 18.05
CA THR A 3 -4.32 -9.17 18.60
C THR A 3 -3.58 -10.04 17.58
N HIS A 4 -2.91 -11.09 18.06
CA HIS A 4 -2.27 -12.06 17.19
C HIS A 4 -3.25 -12.72 16.20
N ASP A 5 -4.44 -13.09 16.67
CA ASP A 5 -5.49 -13.67 15.81
C ASP A 5 -5.93 -12.72 14.69
N GLU A 6 -6.03 -11.40 14.98
CA GLU A 6 -6.35 -10.40 13.96
C GLU A 6 -5.23 -10.30 12.92
N VAL A 7 -3.96 -10.40 13.33
CA VAL A 7 -2.80 -10.38 12.42
C VAL A 7 -2.80 -11.62 11.53
N GLN A 8 -3.00 -12.80 12.12
CA GLN A 8 -3.12 -14.07 11.38
C GLN A 8 -4.28 -14.02 10.37
N ALA A 9 -5.43 -13.49 10.79
CA ALA A 9 -6.60 -13.33 9.90
C ALA A 9 -6.32 -12.36 8.74
N ALA A 10 -5.54 -11.30 8.96
CA ALA A 10 -5.15 -10.36 7.92
C ALA A 10 -4.09 -10.94 6.96
N VAL A 11 -3.17 -11.76 7.47
CA VAL A 11 -2.06 -12.37 6.72
C VAL A 11 -2.53 -13.57 5.90
N ALA A 12 -3.42 -14.41 6.42
CA ALA A 12 -3.83 -15.66 5.76
C ALA A 12 -4.28 -15.50 4.30
N PRO A 13 -5.09 -14.48 3.92
CA PRO A 13 -5.54 -14.28 2.54
C PRO A 13 -4.46 -13.78 1.58
N THR A 14 -3.30 -13.31 2.07
CA THR A 14 -2.21 -12.82 1.21
C THR A 14 -1.51 -13.93 0.45
N ASP A 15 -1.61 -15.16 0.96
CA ASP A 15 -0.83 -16.33 0.57
C ASP A 15 0.70 -16.13 0.55
N ASP A 16 1.19 -15.09 1.24
CA ASP A 16 2.61 -14.78 1.33
C ASP A 16 3.28 -15.64 2.40
N TYR A 17 4.23 -16.49 1.98
CA TYR A 17 4.97 -17.36 2.89
C TYR A 17 5.79 -16.58 3.93
N GLN A 18 6.37 -15.45 3.55
CA GLN A 18 7.20 -14.64 4.46
C GLN A 18 6.33 -13.99 5.54
N TYR A 19 5.17 -13.43 5.18
CA TYR A 19 4.26 -12.88 6.19
C TYR A 19 3.77 -13.95 7.15
N LYS A 20 3.43 -15.15 6.64
CA LYS A 20 3.04 -16.29 7.50
C LYS A 20 4.17 -16.70 8.43
N LEU A 21 5.42 -16.72 7.96
CA LEU A 21 6.59 -17.06 8.76
C LEU A 21 6.85 -16.02 9.86
N TRP A 22 6.84 -14.73 9.51
CA TRP A 22 7.12 -13.64 10.47
C TRP A 22 6.06 -13.44 11.53
N THR A 23 4.86 -13.98 11.31
CA THR A 23 3.74 -13.83 12.22
C THR A 23 3.32 -15.13 12.88
N ALA A 24 4.12 -16.20 12.75
CA ALA A 24 3.76 -17.55 13.18
C ALA A 24 3.38 -17.61 14.68
N THR A 25 4.04 -16.83 15.52
CA THR A 25 3.74 -16.67 16.95
C THR A 25 3.68 -15.20 17.35
N GLU A 26 3.09 -14.90 18.52
CA GLU A 26 3.00 -13.51 19.04
C GLU A 26 4.38 -12.94 19.41
N ASP A 27 5.35 -13.79 19.72
CA ASP A 27 6.72 -13.38 20.08
C ASP A 27 7.58 -13.02 18.85
N ASP A 28 7.14 -13.38 17.63
CA ASP A 28 7.92 -13.19 16.40
C ASP A 28 7.88 -11.75 15.86
N TYR A 29 6.98 -10.91 16.37
CA TYR A 29 6.77 -9.55 15.91
C TYR A 29 6.21 -8.64 17.00
N TYR A 30 6.24 -7.34 16.75
CA TYR A 30 5.47 -6.37 17.52
C TYR A 30 4.58 -5.53 16.60
N VAL A 31 3.49 -5.02 17.18
CA VAL A 31 2.50 -4.20 16.46
C VAL A 31 2.42 -2.82 17.07
N GLU A 32 2.49 -1.81 16.22
CA GLU A 32 2.36 -0.41 16.62
C GLU A 32 1.21 0.25 15.88
N ASP A 33 0.48 1.12 16.59
CA ASP A 33 -0.49 2.01 15.96
C ASP A 33 0.25 3.06 15.12
N VAL A 34 -0.18 3.24 13.88
CA VAL A 34 0.32 4.28 12.99
C VAL A 34 -0.76 5.35 12.86
N PRO A 35 -0.56 6.55 13.43
CA PRO A 35 -1.53 7.63 13.32
C PRO A 35 -1.82 7.97 11.85
N ALA A 36 -3.01 7.59 11.39
CA ALA A 36 -3.49 7.80 10.03
C ALA A 36 -4.84 8.53 10.06
N PRO A 37 -4.90 9.81 10.50
CA PRO A 37 -6.16 10.56 10.63
C PRO A 37 -6.90 10.77 9.29
N TRP A 38 -6.26 10.44 8.18
CA TRP A 38 -6.80 10.47 6.82
C TRP A 38 -7.54 9.17 6.44
N LEU A 39 -7.45 8.11 7.26
CA LEU A 39 -8.32 6.95 7.22
C LEU A 39 -9.45 7.16 8.25
N ARG A 40 -10.68 7.34 7.78
CA ARG A 40 -11.82 7.66 8.65
C ARG A 40 -12.51 6.41 9.20
N HIS A 41 -12.40 5.31 8.50
CA HIS A 41 -13.11 4.06 8.76
C HIS A 41 -12.15 2.92 9.11
N HIS A 42 -10.83 3.13 8.99
CA HIS A 42 -9.79 2.18 9.33
C HIS A 42 -8.77 2.78 10.31
N ALA A 43 -8.28 1.94 11.22
CA ALA A 43 -7.04 2.17 11.94
C ALA A 43 -5.88 1.49 11.19
N LEU A 44 -4.69 2.08 11.22
CA LEU A 44 -3.50 1.55 10.56
C LEU A 44 -2.51 1.04 11.61
N PHE A 45 -1.97 -0.15 11.38
CA PHE A 45 -1.00 -0.79 12.25
C PHE A 45 0.24 -1.18 11.47
N ARG A 46 1.41 -0.99 12.07
CA ARG A 46 2.69 -1.48 11.57
C ARG A 46 3.04 -2.77 12.30
N VAL A 47 3.28 -3.83 11.54
CA VAL A 47 3.81 -5.10 12.04
C VAL A 47 5.29 -5.16 11.71
N THR A 48 6.12 -5.33 12.74
CA THR A 48 7.58 -5.41 12.59
C THR A 48 8.08 -6.73 13.17
N PRO A 49 8.65 -7.63 12.36
CA PRO A 49 9.25 -8.87 12.85
C PRO A 49 10.44 -8.60 13.77
N VAL A 50 10.60 -9.37 14.84
CA VAL A 50 11.68 -9.25 15.82
C VAL A 50 12.99 -9.83 15.27
N GLU A 51 12.92 -11.02 14.67
CA GLU A 51 14.08 -11.70 14.10
C GLU A 51 14.10 -11.57 12.58
N SER A 52 14.61 -10.43 12.10
CA SER A 52 14.90 -10.25 10.68
C SER A 52 16.33 -9.80 10.46
N SER A 53 17.02 -10.44 9.52
CA SER A 53 18.37 -10.02 9.11
C SER A 53 18.39 -8.61 8.51
N HIS A 54 17.25 -8.10 8.05
CA HIS A 54 17.07 -6.77 7.46
C HIS A 54 15.83 -6.08 8.09
N PRO A 55 15.84 -4.78 8.40
CA PRO A 55 14.67 -4.11 8.96
C PRO A 55 13.53 -4.12 7.93
N MET A 56 12.48 -4.89 8.24
CA MET A 56 11.29 -5.03 7.41
C MET A 56 10.05 -4.78 8.26
N SER A 57 9.01 -4.23 7.65
CA SER A 57 7.70 -4.15 8.29
C SER A 57 6.61 -4.23 7.22
N PHE A 58 5.36 -4.34 7.63
CA PHE A 58 4.24 -4.19 6.73
C PHE A 58 3.06 -3.56 7.46
N TYR A 59 2.14 -2.99 6.69
CA TYR A 59 0.95 -2.39 7.24
C TYR A 59 -0.24 -3.34 7.18
N ILE A 60 -1.01 -3.31 8.27
CA ILE A 60 -2.36 -3.86 8.35
C ILE A 60 -3.33 -2.72 8.63
N ALA A 61 -4.39 -2.63 7.84
CA ALA A 61 -5.51 -1.74 8.11
C ALA A 61 -6.66 -2.53 8.72
N ARG A 62 -7.23 -2.05 9.83
CA ARG A 62 -8.39 -2.65 10.49
C ARG A 62 -9.58 -1.70 10.43
N SER A 63 -10.67 -2.16 9.82
CA SER A 63 -11.95 -1.44 9.77
C SER A 63 -12.60 -1.35 11.15
N ALA A 64 -13.52 -0.40 11.33
CA ALA A 64 -14.34 -0.29 12.54
C ALA A 64 -15.17 -1.55 12.84
N GLY A 65 -15.50 -2.36 11.82
CA GLY A 65 -16.19 -3.64 11.96
C GLY A 65 -15.30 -4.81 12.37
N GLY A 66 -13.99 -4.59 12.56
CA GLY A 66 -13.03 -5.60 12.99
C GLY A 66 -12.33 -6.37 11.87
N ALA A 67 -12.75 -6.21 10.61
CA ALA A 67 -12.04 -6.81 9.48
C ALA A 67 -10.65 -6.15 9.31
N ALA A 68 -9.60 -6.97 9.19
CA ALA A 68 -8.22 -6.53 9.07
C ALA A 68 -7.58 -7.07 7.79
N VAL A 69 -6.80 -6.24 7.10
CA VAL A 69 -6.17 -6.59 5.82
C VAL A 69 -4.76 -6.03 5.71
N VAL A 70 -3.83 -6.81 5.15
CA VAL A 70 -2.49 -6.33 4.79
C VAL A 70 -2.60 -5.39 3.58
N THR A 71 -1.91 -4.24 3.60
CA THR A 71 -1.89 -3.31 2.46
C THR A 71 -0.54 -3.26 1.75
N SER A 72 0.56 -3.42 2.46
CA SER A 72 1.91 -3.37 1.87
C SER A 72 2.09 -4.49 0.87
N VAL A 73 2.50 -4.13 -0.35
CA VAL A 73 2.70 -5.06 -1.48
C VAL A 73 1.45 -5.91 -1.79
N ASN A 74 0.28 -5.54 -1.24
CA ASN A 74 -0.97 -6.29 -1.34
C ASN A 74 -2.07 -5.40 -1.91
N ALA A 75 -2.12 -5.35 -3.25
CA ALA A 75 -3.14 -4.58 -3.96
C ALA A 75 -4.58 -4.98 -3.57
N PRO A 76 -4.93 -6.27 -3.36
CA PRO A 76 -6.26 -6.66 -2.89
C PRO A 76 -6.67 -5.97 -1.58
N GLY A 77 -5.82 -6.00 -0.55
CA GLY A 77 -6.10 -5.39 0.74
C GLY A 77 -6.11 -3.86 0.68
N LEU A 78 -5.19 -3.25 -0.08
CA LEU A 78 -5.27 -1.82 -0.39
C LEU A 78 -6.62 -1.45 -1.03
N GLY A 79 -7.10 -2.24 -1.98
CA GLY A 79 -8.38 -2.02 -2.64
C GLY A 79 -9.55 -2.02 -1.65
N GLN A 80 -9.56 -2.96 -0.71
CA GLN A 80 -10.58 -3.02 0.34
C GLN A 80 -10.57 -1.77 1.23
N VAL A 81 -9.38 -1.29 1.62
CA VAL A 81 -9.25 -0.04 2.38
C VAL A 81 -9.78 1.13 1.59
N LEU A 82 -9.37 1.29 0.33
CA LEU A 82 -9.79 2.42 -0.51
C LEU A 82 -11.30 2.42 -0.81
N GLN A 83 -11.91 1.23 -0.97
CA GLN A 83 -13.36 1.10 -1.12
C GLN A 83 -14.11 1.53 0.15
N GLY A 84 -13.54 1.28 1.34
CA GLY A 84 -14.07 1.74 2.62
C GLY A 84 -13.70 3.18 2.99
N GLU A 85 -12.90 3.88 2.18
CA GLU A 85 -12.44 5.25 2.42
C GLU A 85 -12.80 6.20 1.26
N PRO A 86 -14.09 6.45 1.00
CA PRO A 86 -14.53 7.21 -0.16
C PRO A 86 -14.07 8.67 -0.16
N GLU A 87 -13.77 9.25 1.01
CA GLU A 87 -13.18 10.59 1.13
C GLU A 87 -11.72 10.61 0.65
N LEU A 88 -10.96 9.55 0.95
CA LEU A 88 -9.59 9.43 0.48
C LEU A 88 -9.53 9.34 -1.05
N MET A 89 -10.45 8.60 -1.67
CA MET A 89 -10.57 8.49 -3.13
C MET A 89 -10.85 9.81 -3.85
N ARG A 90 -11.32 10.84 -3.14
CA ARG A 90 -11.58 12.18 -3.67
C ARG A 90 -10.54 13.21 -3.24
N SER A 91 -9.53 12.79 -2.47
CA SER A 91 -8.50 13.65 -1.93
C SER A 91 -7.43 13.98 -2.97
N GLY A 92 -6.89 15.20 -2.93
CA GLY A 92 -5.67 15.57 -3.67
C GLY A 92 -4.44 14.79 -3.22
N GLU A 93 -4.48 14.21 -2.02
CA GLU A 93 -3.38 13.41 -1.42
C GLU A 93 -3.45 11.92 -1.79
N LEU A 94 -4.46 11.49 -2.56
CA LEU A 94 -4.74 10.06 -2.82
C LEU A 94 -3.48 9.30 -3.25
N VAL A 95 -2.70 9.86 -4.19
CA VAL A 95 -1.50 9.23 -4.73
C VAL A 95 -0.46 8.96 -3.64
N ALA A 96 -0.19 9.96 -2.79
CA ALA A 96 0.77 9.83 -1.70
C ALA A 96 0.33 8.75 -0.70
N ARG A 97 -0.98 8.65 -0.42
CA ARG A 97 -1.52 7.65 0.51
C ARG A 97 -1.55 6.24 -0.08
N VAL A 98 -1.87 6.12 -1.36
CA VAL A 98 -1.78 4.84 -2.10
C VAL A 98 -0.33 4.35 -2.10
N TYR A 99 0.63 5.23 -2.39
CA TYR A 99 2.04 4.90 -2.31
C TYR A 99 2.44 4.45 -0.90
N GLU A 100 2.07 5.21 0.14
CA GLU A 100 2.41 4.87 1.53
C GLU A 100 1.87 3.50 1.96
N LEU A 101 0.60 3.23 1.64
CA LEU A 101 -0.07 1.97 2.02
C LEU A 101 0.48 0.77 1.24
N LEU A 102 0.84 0.96 -0.02
CA LEU A 102 1.24 -0.12 -0.92
C LEU A 102 2.75 -0.41 -0.90
N ARG A 103 3.60 0.58 -0.62
CA ARG A 103 5.05 0.40 -0.75
C ARG A 103 5.57 -0.72 0.16
N PRO A 104 6.59 -1.47 -0.30
CA PRO A 104 7.34 -2.37 0.58
C PRO A 104 8.04 -1.55 1.67
N GLN A 105 7.70 -1.79 2.94
CA GLN A 105 8.32 -1.07 4.06
C GLN A 105 9.69 -1.66 4.35
N GLY A 106 10.75 -0.86 4.21
CA GLY A 106 12.14 -1.28 4.36
C GLY A 106 12.94 -1.31 3.05
N ALA A 107 12.27 -1.17 1.89
CA ALA A 107 12.95 -1.01 0.61
C ALA A 107 13.25 0.47 0.29
N ASP A 108 14.33 0.72 -0.45
CA ASP A 108 14.67 2.05 -0.98
C ASP A 108 13.73 2.39 -2.16
N THR A 109 12.54 2.87 -1.79
CA THR A 109 11.55 3.39 -2.73
C THR A 109 11.20 4.83 -2.38
N ALA A 110 10.92 5.64 -3.38
CA ALA A 110 10.47 7.02 -3.19
C ALA A 110 9.45 7.41 -4.25
N LEU A 111 8.35 8.06 -3.84
CA LEU A 111 7.45 8.73 -4.77
C LEU A 111 8.18 9.91 -5.42
N LEU A 112 8.19 9.97 -6.76
CA LEU A 112 8.77 11.10 -7.47
C LEU A 112 7.71 12.19 -7.64
N ALA A 113 8.00 13.39 -7.14
CA ALA A 113 7.14 14.56 -7.33
C ALA A 113 7.12 14.98 -8.81
N ALA A 114 5.98 15.47 -9.27
CA ALA A 114 5.69 15.81 -10.67
C ALA A 114 6.42 17.07 -11.18
N ASP A 115 7.70 17.25 -10.84
CA ASP A 115 8.53 18.32 -11.39
C ASP A 115 9.15 17.84 -12.70
N GLY A 116 8.36 17.91 -13.79
CA GLY A 116 8.79 17.58 -15.15
C GLY A 116 8.66 16.10 -15.55
N GLU A 117 8.22 15.23 -14.65
CA GLU A 117 7.87 13.84 -14.93
C GLU A 117 6.35 13.67 -15.11
N ALA A 118 5.93 12.62 -15.85
CA ALA A 118 4.50 12.37 -16.13
C ALA A 118 3.68 12.51 -14.84
N PRO A 119 2.70 13.44 -14.80
CA PRO A 119 2.02 13.78 -13.56
C PRO A 119 1.32 12.54 -13.00
N ALA A 120 1.21 12.47 -11.67
CA ALA A 120 0.36 11.45 -11.09
C ALA A 120 -1.07 11.63 -11.62
N GLN A 121 -1.65 10.55 -12.14
CA GLN A 121 -2.94 10.57 -12.80
C GLN A 121 -3.90 9.67 -12.05
N THR A 122 -5.00 10.25 -11.58
CA THR A 122 -6.14 9.52 -11.06
C THR A 122 -7.26 9.65 -12.09
N THR A 123 -7.65 8.54 -12.71
CA THR A 123 -8.70 8.53 -13.74
C THR A 123 -9.77 7.51 -13.41
N ARG A 124 -11.01 7.88 -13.70
CA ARG A 124 -12.14 6.96 -13.67
C ARG A 124 -12.24 6.23 -15.02
N GLN A 125 -12.24 4.90 -15.00
CA GLN A 125 -12.34 4.03 -16.17
C GLN A 125 -13.52 3.08 -15.99
N GLY A 126 -14.71 3.52 -16.42
CA GLY A 126 -15.96 2.78 -16.16
C GLY A 126 -16.18 2.59 -14.66
N ASP A 127 -16.20 1.34 -14.22
CA ASP A 127 -16.43 0.92 -12.83
C ASP A 127 -15.13 0.74 -12.03
N ALA A 128 -14.04 1.40 -12.44
CA ALA A 128 -12.76 1.34 -11.74
C ALA A 128 -12.04 2.68 -11.69
N TRP A 129 -11.24 2.87 -10.65
CA TRP A 129 -10.23 3.92 -10.57
C TRP A 129 -8.88 3.39 -11.01
N ALA A 130 -8.21 4.12 -11.90
CA ALA A 130 -6.82 3.90 -12.25
C ALA A 130 -5.97 5.03 -11.65
N ILE A 131 -5.04 4.67 -10.78
CA ILE A 131 -4.15 5.57 -10.05
C ILE A 131 -2.73 5.29 -10.53
N ARG A 132 -2.13 6.27 -11.20
CA ARG A 132 -0.82 6.14 -11.85
C ARG A 132 0.15 7.14 -11.29
N PHE A 133 1.34 6.69 -10.93
CA PHE A 133 2.39 7.56 -10.42
C PHE A 133 3.77 6.93 -10.62
N VAL A 134 4.79 7.78 -10.67
CA VAL A 134 6.18 7.33 -10.84
C VAL A 134 6.83 7.23 -9.49
N VAL A 135 7.56 6.14 -9.27
CA VAL A 135 8.42 5.95 -8.12
C VAL A 135 9.86 5.73 -8.58
N ARG A 136 10.81 6.05 -7.72
CA ARG A 136 12.14 5.45 -7.74
C ARG A 136 12.08 4.18 -6.91
N ASP A 137 12.55 3.08 -7.47
CA ASP A 137 12.56 1.75 -6.87
C ASP A 137 13.93 1.12 -7.19
N GLU A 138 14.75 0.93 -6.16
CA GLU A 138 16.13 0.42 -6.29
C GLU A 138 16.97 1.22 -7.30
N GLY A 139 16.85 2.55 -7.27
CA GLY A 139 17.54 3.46 -8.18
C GLY A 139 16.98 3.51 -9.61
N ARG A 140 15.93 2.75 -9.93
CA ARG A 140 15.26 2.75 -11.24
C ARG A 140 13.93 3.50 -11.18
N ARG A 141 13.57 4.19 -12.27
CA ARG A 141 12.27 4.84 -12.39
C ARG A 141 11.22 3.82 -12.83
N LYS A 142 10.16 3.68 -12.04
CA LYS A 142 9.05 2.76 -12.29
C LYS A 142 7.74 3.51 -12.34
N LEU A 143 6.89 3.16 -13.31
CA LEU A 143 5.49 3.57 -13.33
C LEU A 143 4.68 2.52 -12.57
N TRP A 144 4.06 2.94 -11.47
CA TRP A 144 3.07 2.12 -10.76
C TRP A 144 1.68 2.49 -11.25
N THR A 145 0.89 1.48 -11.62
CA THR A 145 -0.53 1.61 -11.89
C THR A 145 -1.30 0.74 -10.91
N VAL A 146 -2.14 1.37 -10.10
CA VAL A 146 -3.06 0.70 -9.19
C VAL A 146 -4.46 0.85 -9.75
N THR A 147 -5.12 -0.27 -10.03
CA THR A 147 -6.51 -0.31 -10.49
C THR A 147 -7.39 -0.80 -9.35
N VAL A 148 -8.34 0.04 -8.93
CA VAL A 148 -9.29 -0.25 -7.86
C VAL A 148 -10.69 -0.30 -8.46
N PRO A 149 -11.27 -1.48 -8.69
CA PRO A 149 -12.65 -1.56 -9.17
C PRO A 149 -13.62 -1.18 -8.04
N ASP A 150 -14.82 -0.74 -8.39
CA ASP A 150 -15.92 -0.54 -7.43
C ASP A 150 -16.31 -1.86 -6.76
N HIS A 151 -16.23 -2.94 -7.54
CA HIS A 151 -16.52 -4.29 -7.11
C HIS A 151 -15.42 -5.23 -7.60
N GLY A 152 -14.90 -6.05 -6.70
CA GLY A 152 -13.85 -7.03 -7.00
C GLY A 152 -12.49 -6.62 -6.46
N VAL A 153 -11.44 -7.21 -7.04
CA VAL A 153 -10.09 -7.22 -6.47
C VAL A 153 -9.21 -6.20 -7.18
N ALA A 154 -8.63 -5.29 -6.40
CA ALA A 154 -7.68 -4.32 -6.91
C ALA A 154 -6.38 -4.98 -7.41
N ARG A 155 -5.75 -4.34 -8.39
CA ARG A 155 -4.54 -4.84 -9.05
C ARG A 155 -3.46 -3.78 -9.06
N TRP A 156 -2.22 -4.21 -8.95
CA TRP A 156 -1.05 -3.34 -9.07
C TRP A 156 -0.12 -3.88 -10.14
N ILE A 157 0.31 -2.98 -11.02
CA ILE A 157 1.24 -3.26 -12.11
C ILE A 157 2.40 -2.27 -11.98
N THR A 158 3.62 -2.80 -12.12
CA THR A 158 4.86 -2.02 -12.21
C THR A 158 5.48 -2.18 -13.59
N GLN A 159 5.93 -1.07 -14.17
CA GLN A 159 6.59 -1.02 -15.48
C GLN A 159 7.76 -0.05 -15.42
N ASP A 160 8.72 -0.14 -16.34
CA ASP A 160 9.72 0.91 -16.49
C ASP A 160 9.03 2.22 -16.87
N ALA A 161 9.36 3.29 -16.14
CA ALA A 161 8.81 4.60 -16.47
C ALA A 161 9.40 5.07 -17.82
N PRO A 162 8.61 5.74 -18.68
CA PRO A 162 9.17 6.37 -19.86
C PRO A 162 10.28 7.35 -19.46
N ALA A 163 11.26 7.53 -20.34
CA ALA A 163 12.27 8.57 -20.16
C ALA A 163 11.56 9.89 -19.87
N ALA A 164 12.02 10.63 -18.85
CA ALA A 164 11.51 11.98 -18.62
C ALA A 164 11.67 12.73 -19.95
N SER A 165 10.56 13.25 -20.50
CA SER A 165 10.61 13.95 -21.77
C SER A 165 11.59 15.09 -21.60
N GLY A 166 12.76 14.95 -22.22
CA GLY A 166 13.81 15.95 -22.14
C GLY A 166 13.25 17.27 -22.64
N VAL A 167 13.30 18.28 -21.79
CA VAL A 167 13.52 19.63 -22.28
C VAL A 167 14.91 19.58 -22.89
N THR A 168 14.98 19.40 -24.21
CA THR A 168 16.20 19.66 -24.97
C THR A 168 16.57 21.11 -24.68
N PRO A 169 17.78 21.40 -24.15
CA PRO A 169 18.24 22.77 -23.96
C PRO A 169 18.38 23.51 -25.30
#